data_AF-A0A1I3QL32-F1
#
_entry.id   AF-A0A1I3QL32-F1
#
_cell.length_a   1.000
_cell.length_b   1.000
_cell.length_c   1.000
_cell.angle_alpha   90.00
_cell.angle_beta   90.00
_cell.angle_gamma   90.00
#
_symmetry.space_group_name_H-M   'P 1'
#
loop_
_entity.id
_entity.type
_entity.pdbx_description
1 polymer ?
#
loop_
_entity_poly.entity_id
_entity_poly.type
_entity_poly.pdbx_seq_one_letter_code
_entity_poly.pdbx_strand_id
1 'polypeptide(L)'
;MPHTFRIGFTGNVMLGRLVDDRHRGRPPSAVWRSVLERPQGLDALVVNLECCLSSRGQQWRRTNRPFHFRADSDWAVPALEEAGVDVCALANNHVVDYEEVALRETLEHLDEAEIERAGAGETIAEALEPAVCLWAISRSP
;
A
#
# COMPACT_ATOMS: atom_id res chain seq x y z
N MET A 1 5.30 30.49 15.27
CA MET A 1 6.44 29.64 14.82
C MET A 1 6.10 29.17 13.41
N PRO A 2 7.07 29.03 12.48
CA PRO A 2 6.76 28.48 11.16
C PRO A 2 6.20 27.05 11.32
N HIS A 3 5.10 26.75 10.65
CA HIS A 3 4.60 25.38 10.55
C HIS A 3 5.64 24.55 9.79
N THR A 4 6.16 23.51 10.44
CA THR A 4 7.05 22.54 9.80
C THR A 4 6.21 21.36 9.36
N PHE A 5 6.19 21.08 8.05
CA PHE A 5 5.49 19.93 7.48
C PHE A 5 6.49 18.78 7.31
N ARG A 6 6.13 17.58 7.76
CA ARG A 6 6.98 16.38 7.79
C ARG A 6 6.35 15.29 6.93
N ILE A 7 7.02 15.00 5.82
CA ILE A 7 6.65 13.93 4.89
C ILE A 7 7.59 12.74 5.09
N GLY A 8 7.03 11.54 5.19
CA GLY A 8 7.78 10.29 5.20
C GLY A 8 7.70 9.57 3.86
N PHE A 9 8.84 9.01 3.46
CA PHE A 9 8.93 8.05 2.38
C PHE A 9 9.52 6.77 2.93
N THR A 10 8.85 5.64 2.72
CA THR A 10 9.39 4.33 3.10
C THR A 10 9.95 3.61 1.89
N GLY A 11 10.72 2.55 2.17
CA GLY A 11 11.01 1.54 1.16
C GLY A 11 9.79 0.65 0.89
N ASN A 12 10.08 -0.55 0.41
CA ASN A 12 9.08 -1.55 0.06
C ASN A 12 8.28 -2.02 1.30
N VAL A 13 6.98 -1.77 1.27
CA VAL A 13 6.01 -2.35 2.19
C VAL A 13 5.49 -3.63 1.54
N MET A 14 6.12 -4.75 1.89
CA MET A 14 5.76 -6.09 1.41
C MET A 14 4.97 -6.80 2.52
N LEU A 15 3.63 -6.73 2.43
CA LEU A 15 2.71 -7.34 3.40
C LEU A 15 2.38 -8.80 3.07
N GLY A 16 2.83 -9.29 1.91
CA GLY A 16 2.51 -10.63 1.44
C GLY A 16 3.36 -11.77 2.01
N ARG A 17 3.15 -12.98 1.46
CA ARG A 17 3.88 -14.22 1.81
C ARG A 17 3.85 -14.50 3.32
N LEU A 18 5.03 -14.67 3.92
CA LEU A 18 5.16 -15.02 5.33
C LEU A 18 4.72 -13.88 6.26
N VAL A 19 4.65 -12.64 5.77
CA VAL A 19 4.07 -11.53 6.56
C VAL A 19 2.57 -11.74 6.68
N ASP A 20 1.89 -12.01 5.57
CA ASP A 20 0.45 -12.36 5.52
C ASP A 20 0.14 -13.57 6.41
N ASP A 21 0.86 -14.68 6.22
CA ASP A 21 0.66 -15.90 6.99
C ASP A 21 0.81 -15.66 8.51
N ARG A 22 1.70 -14.75 8.91
CA ARG A 22 2.00 -14.46 10.31
C ARG A 22 1.10 -13.40 10.93
N HIS A 23 0.34 -12.66 10.13
CA HIS A 23 -0.56 -11.60 10.59
C HIS A 23 -2.04 -11.94 10.42
N ARG A 24 -2.37 -13.05 9.74
CA ARG A 24 -3.73 -13.60 9.72
C ARG A 24 -4.26 -13.79 11.15
N GLY A 25 -5.39 -13.14 11.45
CA GLY A 25 -6.05 -13.20 12.76
C GLY A 25 -5.37 -12.41 13.87
N ARG A 26 -4.39 -11.56 13.57
CA ARG A 26 -3.78 -10.62 14.52
C ARG A 26 -4.29 -9.20 14.24
N PRO A 27 -4.19 -8.28 15.22
CA PRO A 27 -4.49 -6.87 14.97
C PRO A 27 -3.64 -6.32 13.81
N PRO A 28 -4.21 -5.54 12.87
CA PRO A 28 -3.49 -5.01 11.71
C PRO A 28 -2.21 -4.25 12.08
N SER A 29 -2.23 -3.37 13.10
CA SER A 29 -1.05 -2.65 13.62
C SER A 29 0.12 -3.54 14.05
N ALA A 30 -0.11 -4.83 14.31
CA ALA A 30 0.91 -5.71 14.83
C ALA A 30 2.09 -5.91 13.87
N VAL A 31 1.92 -5.58 12.58
CA VAL A 31 2.99 -5.58 11.58
C VAL A 31 3.99 -4.44 11.82
N TRP A 32 3.53 -3.28 12.31
CA TRP A 32 4.34 -2.08 12.52
C TRP A 32 5.08 -2.07 13.85
N ARG A 33 4.52 -2.74 14.88
CA ARG A 33 5.13 -2.84 16.23
C ARG A 33 5.57 -1.46 16.75
N SER A 34 6.80 -1.36 17.25
CA SER A 34 7.39 -0.14 17.79
C SER A 34 7.71 0.92 16.73
N VAL A 35 7.54 0.62 15.44
CA VAL A 35 7.75 1.63 14.39
C VAL A 35 6.51 2.50 14.23
N LEU A 36 5.31 2.04 14.58
CA LEU A 36 4.01 2.67 14.30
C LEU A 36 3.91 4.15 14.73
N GLU A 37 4.50 4.52 15.86
CA GLU A 37 4.47 5.90 16.36
C GLU A 37 5.20 6.89 15.44
N ARG A 38 6.18 6.42 14.67
CA ARG A 38 6.97 7.27 13.76
C ARG A 38 6.14 7.76 12.57
N PRO A 39 5.51 6.89 11.75
CA PRO A 39 4.67 7.33 10.66
C PRO A 39 3.42 8.07 11.13
N GLN A 40 2.82 7.69 12.26
CA GLN A 40 1.66 8.41 12.83
C GLN A 40 1.97 9.86 13.23
N GLY A 41 3.25 10.18 13.54
CA GLY A 41 3.69 11.54 13.84
C GLY A 41 4.06 12.38 12.61
N LEU A 42 3.78 11.90 11.40
CA LEU A 42 4.01 12.62 10.15
C LEU A 42 2.74 13.31 9.67
N ASP A 43 2.91 14.38 8.91
CA ASP A 43 1.79 15.04 8.26
C ASP A 43 1.36 14.29 6.98
N ALA A 44 2.30 13.57 6.36
CA ALA A 44 2.03 12.71 5.21
C ALA A 44 2.99 11.51 5.13
N LEU A 45 2.49 10.36 4.67
CA LEU A 45 3.28 9.15 4.45
C LEU A 45 3.06 8.54 3.07
N VAL A 46 4.16 8.35 2.35
CA VAL A 46 4.22 7.67 1.06
C VAL A 46 4.96 6.35 1.20
N VAL A 47 4.37 5.28 0.68
CA VAL A 47 4.97 3.92 0.68
C VAL A 47 5.07 3.36 -0.72
N ASN A 48 6.06 2.50 -0.97
CA ASN A 48 6.04 1.59 -2.12
C ASN A 48 5.34 0.30 -1.72
N LEU A 49 4.10 0.08 -2.16
CA LEU A 49 3.33 -1.11 -1.82
C LEU A 49 3.76 -2.28 -2.72
N GLU A 50 4.67 -3.11 -2.22
CA GLU A 50 5.32 -4.18 -2.99
C GLU A 50 4.56 -5.51 -2.87
N CYS A 51 3.25 -5.49 -3.05
CA CYS A 51 2.40 -6.67 -3.17
C CYS A 51 1.03 -6.27 -3.75
N CYS A 52 0.31 -7.23 -4.33
CA CYS A 52 -1.11 -7.02 -4.62
C CYS A 52 -1.96 -7.29 -3.36
N LEU A 53 -3.05 -6.56 -3.21
CA LEU A 53 -4.07 -6.72 -2.17
C LEU A 53 -5.28 -7.39 -2.82
N SER A 54 -5.40 -8.72 -2.69
CA SER A 54 -6.45 -9.47 -3.38
C SER A 54 -6.47 -10.91 -2.89
N SER A 55 -7.66 -11.52 -2.86
CA SER A 55 -7.82 -12.97 -2.71
C SER A 55 -8.03 -13.68 -4.07
N ARG A 56 -8.24 -12.90 -5.15
CA ARG A 56 -8.52 -13.36 -6.51
C ARG A 56 -7.25 -13.29 -7.39
N GLY A 57 -7.45 -13.52 -8.69
CA GLY A 57 -6.38 -13.56 -9.68
C GLY A 57 -5.64 -14.89 -9.80
N GLN A 58 -4.83 -15.02 -10.85
CA GLN A 58 -4.01 -16.20 -11.12
C GLN A 58 -2.54 -15.84 -10.93
N GLN A 59 -1.82 -16.64 -10.16
CA GLN A 59 -0.38 -16.44 -9.98
C GLN A 59 0.34 -16.43 -11.34
N TRP A 60 1.17 -15.42 -11.58
CA TRP A 60 1.94 -15.26 -12.80
C TRP A 60 2.79 -16.50 -13.13
N ARG A 61 2.59 -17.07 -14.33
CA ARG A 61 3.28 -18.27 -14.82
C ARG A 61 3.98 -18.11 -16.16
N ARG A 62 3.91 -16.92 -16.79
CA ARG A 62 4.41 -16.68 -18.16
C ARG A 62 5.95 -16.72 -18.24
N THR A 63 6.62 -16.39 -17.15
CA THR A 63 8.08 -16.42 -17.02
C THR A 63 8.46 -16.97 -15.65
N ASN A 64 9.70 -17.42 -15.51
CA ASN A 64 10.20 -17.84 -14.20
C ASN A 64 10.29 -16.63 -13.27
N ARG A 65 9.51 -16.67 -12.19
CA ARG A 65 9.48 -15.63 -11.16
C ARG A 65 9.48 -16.34 -9.81
N PRO A 66 10.58 -16.31 -9.04
CA PRO A 66 10.73 -17.15 -7.85
C PRO A 66 9.85 -16.69 -6.69
N PHE A 67 9.37 -15.45 -6.73
CA PHE A 67 8.61 -14.84 -5.66
C PHE A 67 7.35 -14.17 -6.21
N HIS A 68 6.26 -14.34 -5.46
CA HIS A 68 4.96 -13.74 -5.69
C HIS A 68 4.47 -13.13 -4.38
N PHE A 69 4.15 -11.85 -4.37
CA PHE A 69 3.77 -11.09 -3.18
C PHE A 69 2.29 -10.70 -3.25
N ARG A 70 1.50 -11.33 -2.39
CA ARG A 70 0.07 -11.04 -2.22
C ARG A 70 -0.26 -11.04 -0.74
N ALA A 71 -1.05 -10.06 -0.33
CA ALA A 71 -1.62 -9.96 0.99
C ALA A 71 -3.16 -10.03 0.91
N ASP A 72 -3.75 -10.56 1.96
CA ASP A 72 -5.19 -10.49 2.19
C ASP A 72 -5.57 -9.04 2.55
N SER A 73 -6.46 -8.46 1.74
CA SER A 73 -6.91 -7.06 1.86
C SER A 73 -7.55 -6.78 3.22
N ASP A 74 -8.23 -7.77 3.82
CA ASP A 74 -9.02 -7.60 5.05
C ASP A 74 -8.19 -7.16 6.26
N TRP A 75 -6.89 -7.46 6.28
CA TRP A 75 -5.97 -6.97 7.32
C TRP A 75 -4.90 -6.02 6.77
N ALA A 76 -4.49 -6.19 5.51
CA ALA A 76 -3.42 -5.39 4.93
C ALA A 76 -3.85 -3.93 4.71
N VAL A 77 -5.08 -3.69 4.27
CA VAL A 77 -5.62 -2.32 4.10
C VAL A 77 -5.71 -1.61 5.45
N PRO A 78 -6.35 -2.18 6.50
CA PRO A 78 -6.33 -1.59 7.84
C PRO A 78 -4.93 -1.36 8.39
N ALA A 79 -3.95 -2.21 8.06
CA ALA A 79 -2.58 -1.99 8.48
C ALA A 79 -2.00 -0.71 7.85
N LEU A 80 -2.26 -0.46 6.56
CA LEU A 80 -1.83 0.78 5.89
C LEU A 80 -2.52 2.01 6.52
N GLU A 81 -3.82 1.94 6.76
CA GLU A 81 -4.60 3.01 7.40
C GLU A 81 -4.10 3.33 8.81
N GLU A 82 -3.85 2.30 9.64
CA GLU A 82 -3.38 2.48 11.02
C GLU A 82 -1.98 3.14 11.07
N ALA A 83 -1.15 2.90 10.05
CA ALA A 83 0.14 3.58 9.90
C ALA A 83 0.00 5.04 9.40
N GLY A 84 -1.17 5.45 8.94
CA GLY A 84 -1.40 6.77 8.34
C GLY A 84 -0.81 6.88 6.94
N VAL A 85 -0.81 5.79 6.16
CA VAL A 85 -0.38 5.83 4.75
C VAL A 85 -1.38 6.67 3.95
N ASP A 86 -0.89 7.72 3.31
CA ASP A 86 -1.70 8.58 2.44
C ASP A 86 -1.52 8.23 0.96
N VAL A 87 -0.34 7.74 0.56
CA VAL A 87 -0.04 7.39 -0.82
C VAL A 87 0.66 6.05 -0.96
N CYS A 88 0.17 5.21 -1.86
CA CYS A 88 0.82 3.99 -2.34
C CYS A 88 1.39 4.19 -3.75
N ALA A 89 2.71 4.08 -3.88
CA ALA A 89 3.37 3.89 -5.17
C ALA A 89 3.29 2.41 -5.59
N LEU A 90 2.79 2.17 -6.80
CA LEU A 90 2.49 0.83 -7.34
C LEU A 90 3.36 0.42 -8.53
N ALA A 91 4.18 1.34 -9.06
CA ALA A 91 5.12 1.08 -10.17
C ALA A 91 6.33 0.23 -9.72
N ASN A 92 6.04 -0.91 -9.10
CA ASN A 92 7.00 -1.93 -8.74
C ASN A 92 6.73 -3.20 -9.55
N ASN A 93 7.64 -4.16 -9.45
CA ASN A 93 7.54 -5.39 -10.22
C ASN A 93 6.46 -6.35 -9.69
N HIS A 94 5.97 -6.17 -8.47
CA HIS A 94 5.16 -7.16 -7.74
C HIS A 94 3.64 -6.91 -7.74
N VAL A 95 3.17 -5.73 -8.14
CA VAL A 95 1.72 -5.40 -8.16
C VAL A 95 0.90 -6.30 -9.12
N VAL A 96 1.55 -6.92 -10.12
CA VAL A 96 0.93 -7.83 -11.10
C VAL A 96 1.27 -9.30 -10.89
N ASP A 97 1.73 -9.68 -9.69
CA ASP A 97 2.12 -11.07 -9.39
C ASP A 97 0.97 -12.07 -9.53
N TYR A 98 -0.27 -11.58 -9.46
CA TYR A 98 -1.50 -12.35 -9.60
C TYR A 98 -2.36 -11.87 -10.79
N GLU A 99 -1.67 -11.31 -11.80
CA GLU A 99 -2.23 -10.80 -13.05
C GLU A 99 -3.28 -9.68 -12.84
N GLU A 100 -3.97 -9.32 -13.92
CA GLU A 100 -4.80 -8.11 -14.00
C GLU A 100 -5.96 -8.09 -13.00
N VAL A 101 -6.51 -9.26 -12.63
CA VAL A 101 -7.63 -9.34 -11.67
C VAL A 101 -7.20 -8.85 -10.30
N ALA A 102 -6.03 -9.28 -9.84
CA ALA A 102 -5.50 -8.84 -8.54
C ALA A 102 -5.02 -7.40 -8.58
N LEU A 103 -4.51 -6.93 -9.72
CA LEU A 103 -4.19 -5.51 -9.91
C LEU A 103 -5.46 -4.66 -9.73
N ARG A 104 -6.54 -4.96 -10.46
CA ARG A 104 -7.80 -4.18 -10.36
C ARG A 104 -8.35 -4.15 -8.94
N GLU A 105 -8.40 -5.29 -8.25
CA GLU A 105 -8.82 -5.32 -6.83
C GLU A 105 -7.88 -4.53 -5.92
N THR A 106 -6.57 -4.52 -6.20
CA THR A 106 -5.64 -3.67 -5.43
C THR A 106 -5.95 -2.19 -5.61
N LEU A 107 -6.28 -1.76 -6.84
CA LEU A 107 -6.69 -0.38 -7.11
C LEU A 107 -8.00 -0.05 -6.38
N GLU A 108 -9.01 -0.93 -6.51
CA GLU A 108 -10.32 -0.78 -5.84
C GLU A 108 -10.17 -0.67 -4.33
N HIS A 109 -9.39 -1.53 -3.68
CA HIS A 109 -9.18 -1.49 -2.24
C HIS A 109 -8.46 -0.23 -1.75
N LEU A 110 -7.52 0.31 -2.53
CA LEU A 110 -6.86 1.57 -2.18
C LEU A 110 -7.82 2.75 -2.35
N ASP A 111 -8.60 2.76 -3.44
CA ASP A 111 -9.60 3.79 -3.71
C ASP A 111 -10.72 3.79 -2.64
N GLU A 112 -11.19 2.61 -2.21
CA GLU A 112 -12.18 2.43 -1.14
C GLU A 112 -11.66 2.86 0.24
N ALA A 113 -10.36 2.69 0.50
CA ALA A 113 -9.69 3.10 1.73
C ALA A 113 -9.26 4.58 1.73
N GLU A 114 -9.58 5.32 0.66
CA GLU A 114 -9.16 6.72 0.47
C GLU A 114 -7.62 6.88 0.54
N ILE A 115 -6.87 5.84 0.15
CA ILE A 115 -5.41 5.88 0.02
C ILE A 115 -5.08 6.17 -1.45
N GLU A 116 -4.50 7.35 -1.68
CA GLU A 116 -4.12 7.76 -3.03
C GLU A 116 -3.08 6.80 -3.63
N ARG A 117 -3.12 6.63 -4.95
CA ARG A 117 -2.22 5.69 -5.65
C ARG A 117 -1.62 6.29 -6.90
N ALA A 118 -0.40 5.88 -7.21
CA ALA A 118 0.30 6.27 -8.43
C ALA A 118 1.10 5.12 -9.02
N GLY A 119 1.30 5.14 -10.35
CA GLY A 119 2.18 4.19 -11.03
C GLY A 119 1.52 2.87 -11.46
N ALA A 120 0.20 2.74 -11.29
CA ALA A 120 -0.61 1.68 -11.87
C ALA A 120 -2.05 2.15 -12.12
N GLY A 121 -2.69 1.59 -13.14
CA GLY A 121 -4.05 1.92 -13.56
C GLY A 121 -4.57 0.88 -14.56
N GLU A 122 -5.85 0.96 -14.90
CA GLU A 122 -6.46 0.11 -15.93
C GLU A 122 -6.02 0.54 -17.34
N THR A 123 -5.58 1.79 -17.46
CA THR A 123 -5.02 2.36 -18.69
C THR A 123 -3.62 2.93 -18.44
N ILE A 124 -2.85 3.10 -19.53
CA ILE A 124 -1.55 3.79 -19.46
C ILE A 124 -1.72 5.23 -18.97
N ALA A 125 -2.81 5.90 -19.36
CA ALA A 125 -3.09 7.26 -18.92
C ALA A 125 -3.25 7.32 -17.40
N GLU A 126 -4.11 6.47 -16.83
CA GLU A 126 -4.28 6.37 -15.37
C GLU A 126 -2.99 5.98 -14.65
N ALA A 127 -2.21 5.06 -15.21
CA ALA A 127 -0.93 4.65 -14.59
C ALA A 127 0.11 5.77 -14.56
N LEU A 128 -0.01 6.78 -15.43
CA LEU A 128 0.86 7.96 -15.51
C LEU A 128 0.34 9.16 -14.73
N GLU A 129 -0.92 9.14 -14.26
CA GLU A 129 -1.45 10.20 -13.40
C GLU A 129 -0.74 10.19 -12.04
N PRO A 130 -0.42 11.37 -11.49
CA PRO A 130 0.13 11.47 -10.15
C PRO A 130 -0.97 11.24 -9.10
N ALA A 131 -0.59 10.69 -7.94
CA ALA A 131 -1.39 10.80 -6.73
C ALA A 131 -1.41 12.27 -6.26
N VAL A 132 -2.58 12.79 -5.93
CA VAL A 132 -2.76 14.18 -5.48
C VAL A 132 -3.45 14.21 -4.12
N CYS A 133 -2.69 14.45 -3.05
CA CYS A 133 -3.25 14.63 -1.72
C CYS A 133 -3.42 16.12 -1.39
N LEU A 134 -4.59 16.49 -0.89
CA LEU A 134 -4.85 17.83 -0.34
C LEU A 134 -4.81 17.76 1.19
N TRP A 135 -3.67 18.13 1.78
CA TRP A 135 -3.55 18.19 3.23
C TRP A 135 -4.07 19.54 3.75
N ALA A 136 -5.20 19.52 4.45
CA ALA A 136 -5.52 20.63 5.35
C ALA A 136 -4.49 20.64 6.48
N ILE A 137 -4.06 21.84 6.94
CA ILE A 137 -3.07 22.04 8.01
C ILE A 137 -3.65 21.63 9.40
N SER A 138 -4.33 20.49 9.51
CA SER A 138 -5.10 20.10 10.70
C SER A 138 -4.94 18.66 11.16
N ARG A 139 -3.99 17.88 10.65
CA ARG A 139 -3.50 16.71 11.42
C ARG A 139 -2.61 17.22 12.56
N SER A 140 -3.21 17.90 13.53
CA SER A 140 -2.57 18.16 14.83
C SER A 140 -2.76 16.93 15.73
N PRO A 141 -1.77 16.58 16.56
CA PRO A 141 -1.75 15.35 17.36
C PRO A 141 -2.91 15.23 18.36
#